data_AF-J3MND5-F1
#
_entry.id   AF-J3MND5-F1
#
_cell.length_a   1.000
_cell.length_b   1.000
_cell.length_c   1.000
_cell.angle_alpha   90.00
_cell.angle_beta   90.00
_cell.angle_gamma   90.00
#
_symmetry.space_group_name_H-M   'P 1'
#
loop_
_entity.id
_entity.type
_entity.pdbx_description
1 polymer ?
#
loop_
_entity_poly.entity_id
_entity_poly.type
_entity_poly.pdbx_seq_one_letter_code
_entity_poly.pdbx_strand_id
1 'polypeptide(L)'
;MRSSEAMELLGLPAHSRPSPSEVLLSVKAAYRRMVMESHPDRVPTHQKSQAESKFKQISEAYSCLKDGRRYGSRMEVHVMRSGVPTGYGRSNKTLVKAPFLLIIFAAVSLGGFSASRAYQRQKAVCSSQNPFLP
;
A
#
# COMPACT_ATOMS: atom_id res chain seq x y z
N MET A 1 17.37 6.72 18.87
CA MET A 1 16.89 6.26 20.19
C MET A 1 17.56 4.97 20.60
N ARG A 2 17.95 4.82 21.88
CA ARG A 2 18.42 3.53 22.42
C ARG A 2 17.22 2.61 22.72
N SER A 3 17.42 1.30 22.73
CA SER A 3 16.33 0.33 23.01
C SER A 3 15.70 0.54 24.40
N SER A 4 16.52 0.85 25.42
CA SER A 4 16.05 1.15 26.78
C SER A 4 15.20 2.41 26.86
N GLU A 5 15.63 3.47 26.16
CA GLU A 5 14.91 4.75 26.04
C GLU A 5 13.57 4.56 25.29
N ALA A 6 13.55 3.72 24.24
CA ALA A 6 12.33 3.36 23.54
C ALA A 6 11.33 2.59 24.42
N MET A 7 11.83 1.71 25.31
CA MET A 7 10.98 1.01 26.27
C MET A 7 10.42 1.97 27.33
N GLU A 8 11.24 2.91 27.81
CA GLU A 8 10.82 3.94 28.76
C GLU A 8 9.72 4.84 28.19
N LEU A 9 9.82 5.26 26.92
CA LEU A 9 8.78 6.04 26.25
C LEU A 9 7.44 5.32 26.11
N LEU A 10 7.45 3.98 26.07
CA LEU A 10 6.24 3.15 26.05
C LEU A 10 5.76 2.78 27.46
N GLY A 11 6.44 3.25 28.51
CA GLY A 11 6.12 2.92 29.91
C GLY A 11 6.40 1.47 30.27
N LEU A 12 7.33 0.81 29.58
CA LEU A 12 7.74 -0.57 29.85
C LEU A 12 8.98 -0.61 30.75
N PRO A 13 9.10 -1.61 31.64
CA PRO A 13 10.28 -1.77 32.46
C PRO A 13 11.50 -2.10 31.58
N ALA A 14 12.48 -1.20 31.53
CA ALA A 14 13.71 -1.38 30.76
C ALA A 14 14.71 -2.38 31.39
N HIS A 15 14.45 -2.84 32.63
CA HIS A 15 15.40 -3.60 33.47
C HIS A 15 14.98 -5.05 33.71
N SER A 16 13.77 -5.46 33.33
CA SER A 16 13.42 -6.87 33.28
C SER A 16 14.05 -7.45 32.01
N ARG A 17 14.46 -8.73 32.04
CA ARG A 17 14.98 -9.46 30.86
C ARG A 17 13.90 -10.43 30.35
N PRO A 18 12.72 -9.95 29.92
CA PRO A 18 11.65 -10.80 29.42
C PRO A 18 12.04 -11.50 28.12
N SER A 19 11.33 -12.58 27.81
CA SER A 19 11.49 -13.27 26.54
C SER A 19 11.19 -12.33 25.37
N PRO A 20 11.90 -12.41 24.22
CA PRO A 20 11.66 -11.54 23.06
C PRO A 20 10.20 -11.50 22.60
N SER A 21 9.46 -12.61 22.76
CA SER A 21 8.02 -12.67 22.44
C SER A 21 7.16 -11.85 23.39
N GLU A 22 7.47 -11.85 24.68
CA GLU A 22 6.75 -11.11 25.73
C GLU A 22 7.00 -9.60 25.62
N VAL A 23 8.22 -9.20 25.25
CA VAL A 23 8.55 -7.80 24.93
C VAL A 23 7.67 -7.30 23.82
N LEU A 24 7.60 -8.02 22.70
CA LEU A 24 6.84 -7.59 21.52
C LEU A 24 5.34 -7.48 21.81
N LEU A 25 4.78 -8.39 22.59
CA LEU A 25 3.39 -8.33 23.03
C LEU A 25 3.13 -7.09 23.91
N SER A 26 4.01 -6.82 24.87
CA SER A 26 3.92 -5.68 25.78
C SER A 26 4.08 -4.35 25.03
N VAL A 27 5.03 -4.27 24.10
CA VAL A 27 5.26 -3.13 23.20
C VAL A 27 4.04 -2.86 22.33
N LYS A 28 3.43 -3.91 21.74
CA LYS A 28 2.22 -3.77 20.93
C LYS A 28 1.02 -3.32 21.78
N ALA A 29 0.89 -3.82 23.00
CA ALA A 29 -0.18 -3.42 23.91
C ALA A 29 -0.02 -1.95 24.35
N ALA A 30 1.19 -1.55 24.74
CA ALA A 30 1.51 -0.17 25.11
C ALA A 30 1.27 0.80 23.95
N TYR A 31 1.78 0.47 22.75
CA TYR A 31 1.56 1.27 21.54
C TYR A 31 0.06 1.50 21.27
N ARG A 32 -0.75 0.43 21.31
CA ARG A 32 -2.20 0.55 21.08
C ARG A 32 -2.88 1.48 22.09
N ARG A 33 -2.50 1.43 23.36
CA ARG A 33 -3.07 2.33 24.39
C ARG A 33 -2.76 3.78 24.07
N MET A 34 -1.49 4.08 23.80
CA MET A 34 -1.07 5.47 23.57
C MET A 34 -1.64 6.05 22.27
N VAL A 35 -1.76 5.25 21.19
CA VAL A 35 -2.42 5.71 19.95
C VAL A 35 -3.89 6.06 20.20
N MET A 36 -4.58 5.28 21.05
CA MET A 36 -5.97 5.57 21.41
C MET A 36 -6.09 6.82 22.29
N GLU A 37 -5.08 7.13 23.10
CA GLU A 37 -5.02 8.34 23.92
C GLU A 37 -4.72 9.60 23.08
N SER A 38 -3.84 9.47 22.06
CA SER A 38 -3.47 10.56 21.16
C SER A 38 -4.40 10.73 19.96
N HIS A 39 -5.54 10.02 19.91
CA HIS A 39 -6.44 10.06 18.75
C HIS A 39 -7.08 11.45 18.59
N PRO A 40 -7.13 12.03 17.38
CA PRO A 40 -7.69 13.37 17.16
C PRO A 40 -9.15 13.51 17.60
N ASP A 41 -9.91 12.41 17.63
CA ASP A 41 -11.32 12.40 18.10
C ASP A 41 -11.45 12.46 19.63
N ARG A 42 -10.40 12.11 20.38
CA ARG A 42 -10.43 12.09 21.86
C ARG A 42 -9.71 13.28 22.49
N VAL A 43 -8.82 13.91 21.72
CA VAL A 43 -7.99 15.03 22.21
C VAL A 43 -8.68 16.35 21.91
N PRO A 44 -8.86 17.23 22.92
CA PRO A 44 -9.44 18.55 22.70
C PRO A 44 -8.54 19.43 21.83
N THR A 45 -9.12 20.39 21.12
CA THR A 45 -8.46 21.15 20.03
C THR A 45 -7.14 21.83 20.44
N HIS A 46 -7.01 22.23 21.71
CA HIS A 46 -5.83 22.89 22.25
C HIS A 46 -4.65 21.94 22.53
N GLN A 47 -4.88 20.62 22.62
CA GLN A 47 -3.86 19.61 22.89
C GLN A 47 -3.42 18.83 21.64
N LYS A 48 -3.99 19.13 20.46
CA LYS A 48 -3.73 18.40 19.22
C LYS A 48 -2.25 18.40 18.82
N SER A 49 -1.57 19.54 18.95
CA SER A 49 -0.13 19.66 18.64
C SER A 49 0.74 18.81 19.58
N GLN A 50 0.39 18.76 20.87
CA GLN A 50 1.09 17.92 21.84
C GLN A 50 0.82 16.43 21.61
N ALA A 51 -0.42 16.07 21.26
CA ALA A 51 -0.77 14.69 20.93
C ALA A 51 -0.06 14.20 19.66
N GLU A 52 0.09 15.04 18.64
CA GLU A 52 0.85 14.73 17.44
C GLU A 52 2.34 14.52 17.74
N SER A 53 2.94 15.40 18.53
CA SER A 53 4.34 15.28 18.95
C SER A 53 4.60 13.99 19.73
N LYS A 54 3.73 13.67 20.70
CA LYS A 54 3.78 12.41 21.45
C LYS A 54 3.61 11.20 20.54
N PHE A 55 2.60 11.20 19.66
CA PHE A 55 2.36 10.11 18.70
C PHE A 55 3.60 9.83 17.84
N LYS A 56 4.29 10.88 17.37
CA LYS A 56 5.51 10.75 16.59
C LYS A 56 6.63 10.05 17.38
N GLN A 57 6.88 10.46 18.62
CA GLN A 57 7.89 9.84 19.49
C GLN A 57 7.58 8.35 19.76
N ILE A 58 6.31 8.04 20.00
CA ILE A 58 5.83 6.67 20.27
C ILE A 58 5.96 5.78 19.03
N SER A 59 5.66 6.32 17.84
CA SER A 59 5.80 5.61 16.57
C SER A 59 7.26 5.29 16.24
N GLU A 60 8.18 6.20 16.57
CA GLU A 60 9.63 5.98 16.47
C GLU A 60 10.07 4.87 17.43
N ALA A 61 9.64 4.93 18.71
CA ALA A 61 9.94 3.90 19.72
C ALA A 61 9.49 2.50 19.31
N TYR A 62 8.24 2.39 18.86
CA TYR A 62 7.67 1.14 18.40
C TYR A 62 8.45 0.55 17.22
N SER A 63 8.81 1.38 16.24
CA SER A 63 9.57 0.93 15.06
C SER A 63 10.96 0.42 15.45
N CYS A 64 11.65 1.13 16.35
CA CYS A 64 12.95 0.70 16.87
C CYS A 64 12.88 -0.66 17.60
N LEU A 65 11.84 -0.91 18.39
CA LEU A 65 11.68 -2.16 19.16
C LEU A 65 11.18 -3.32 18.30
N LYS A 66 10.31 -3.04 17.32
CA LYS A 66 9.74 -4.05 16.43
C LYS A 66 10.79 -4.67 15.53
N ASP A 67 11.71 -3.88 14.98
CA ASP A 67 12.65 -4.38 13.98
C ASP A 67 13.77 -5.24 14.57
N GLY A 68 13.97 -5.25 15.90
CA GLY A 68 14.81 -6.19 16.67
C GLY A 68 16.31 -6.28 16.29
N ARG A 69 16.69 -5.69 15.17
CA ARG A 69 17.96 -5.72 14.48
C ARG A 69 17.89 -4.61 13.45
N ARG A 70 18.60 -3.50 13.67
CA ARG A 70 19.40 -2.73 12.68
C ARG A 70 19.91 -1.48 13.39
N TYR A 71 20.85 -1.68 14.32
CA TYR A 71 21.63 -0.59 14.92
C TYR A 71 22.66 -0.04 13.92
N GLY A 72 22.25 0.32 12.70
CA GLY A 72 23.21 0.66 11.65
C GLY A 72 22.66 1.15 10.32
N SER A 73 21.36 1.44 10.20
CA SER A 73 20.87 2.21 9.06
C SER A 73 19.96 3.29 9.60
N ARG A 74 20.44 4.54 9.49
CA ARG A 74 19.68 5.76 9.70
C ARG A 74 18.45 5.69 8.79
N MET A 75 17.35 5.19 9.33
CA MET A 75 16.06 5.27 8.66
C MET A 75 15.61 6.71 8.85
N GLU A 76 15.88 7.54 7.86
CA GLU A 76 15.20 8.81 7.71
C GLU A 76 13.70 8.54 7.86
N VAL A 77 13.09 9.29 8.77
CA VAL A 77 11.63 9.29 8.96
C VAL A 77 11.04 9.87 7.68
N HIS A 78 10.80 9.00 6.70
CA HIS A 78 9.97 9.33 5.56
C HIS A 78 8.55 9.48 6.12
N VAL A 79 8.16 10.73 6.36
CA VAL A 79 6.78 11.09 6.70
C VAL A 79 5.93 10.73 5.48
N MET A 80 5.47 9.48 5.41
CA MET A 80 4.46 9.06 4.45
C MET A 80 3.14 9.70 4.86
N ARG A 81 2.90 10.90 4.33
CA ARG A 81 1.57 11.47 4.20
C ARG A 81 0.84 10.70 3.09
N SER A 82 0.46 9.44 3.30
CA SER A 82 -0.49 8.76 2.40
C SER A 82 -0.96 7.40 2.92
N GLY A 83 -2.29 7.27 3.08
CA GLY A 83 -3.03 6.02 2.86
C GLY A 83 -2.97 4.96 3.95
N VAL A 84 -4.14 4.36 4.22
CA VAL A 84 -4.32 3.14 5.02
C VAL A 84 -3.31 2.06 4.57
N PRO A 85 -2.58 1.40 5.49
CA PRO A 85 -1.75 0.27 5.12
C PRO A 85 -2.66 -0.91 4.78
N THR A 86 -3.00 -1.05 3.50
CA THR A 86 -3.62 -2.27 2.98
C THR A 86 -2.55 -3.35 2.96
N GLY A 87 -2.40 -4.04 4.09
CA GLY A 87 -1.67 -5.29 4.15
C GLY A 87 -2.42 -6.34 3.35
N TYR A 88 -2.09 -6.49 2.07
CA TYR A 88 -2.47 -7.67 1.29
C TYR A 88 -1.23 -8.19 0.59
N GLY A 89 -1.00 -9.49 0.77
CA GLY A 89 0.15 -10.22 0.29
C GLY A 89 0.38 -10.05 -1.21
N ARG A 90 1.62 -10.33 -1.63
CA ARG A 90 2.17 -10.37 -2.99
C ARG A 90 1.07 -10.57 -4.04
N SER A 91 0.46 -9.47 -4.48
CA SER A 91 -0.65 -9.50 -5.43
C SER A 91 -0.09 -9.80 -6.80
N ASN A 92 -0.51 -10.92 -7.39
CA ASN A 92 -0.19 -11.28 -8.76
C ASN A 92 -0.96 -10.33 -9.69
N LYS A 93 -0.34 -9.17 -9.98
CA LYS A 93 -0.88 -8.11 -10.86
C LYS A 93 -1.38 -8.65 -12.20
N THR A 94 -0.81 -9.76 -12.67
CA THR A 94 -1.20 -10.51 -13.86
C THR A 94 -2.59 -11.10 -13.75
N LEU A 95 -2.96 -11.68 -12.60
CA LEU A 95 -4.24 -12.33 -12.37
C LEU A 95 -5.39 -11.32 -12.30
N VAL A 96 -5.12 -10.11 -11.81
CA VAL A 96 -6.11 -9.01 -11.77
C VAL A 96 -6.34 -8.40 -13.17
N LYS A 97 -5.31 -8.37 -14.03
CA LYS A 97 -5.39 -7.73 -15.36
C LYS A 97 -5.86 -8.68 -16.48
N ALA A 98 -5.73 -9.99 -16.29
CA ALA A 98 -6.13 -11.01 -17.25
C ALA A 98 -7.58 -10.86 -17.79
N PRO A 99 -8.63 -10.64 -16.98
CA PRO A 99 -10.00 -10.56 -17.50
C PRO A 99 -10.22 -9.36 -18.42
N PHE A 100 -9.59 -8.22 -18.12
CA PHE A 100 -9.72 -7.01 -18.94
C PHE A 100 -8.97 -7.13 -20.27
N LEU A 101 -7.81 -7.79 -20.28
CA LEU A 101 -7.07 -8.05 -21.52
C LEU A 101 -7.82 -9.03 -22.44
N LEU A 102 -8.48 -10.05 -21.88
CA LEU A 102 -9.31 -10.97 -22.66
C LEU A 102 -10.50 -10.26 -23.31
N ILE A 103 -11.16 -9.35 -22.60
CA ILE A 103 -12.29 -8.56 -23.14
C ILE A 103 -11.82 -7.67 -24.30
N ILE A 104 -10.69 -6.98 -24.15
CA ILE A 104 -10.12 -6.12 -25.21
C ILE A 104 -9.75 -6.95 -26.43
N PHE A 105 -9.08 -8.09 -26.23
CA PHE A 105 -8.69 -8.97 -27.33
C PHE A 105 -9.90 -9.58 -28.07
N ALA A 106 -10.94 -9.98 -27.33
CA ALA A 106 -12.19 -10.49 -27.89
C ALA A 106 -12.93 -9.41 -28.72
N ALA A 107 -12.99 -8.17 -28.23
CA ALA A 107 -13.65 -7.08 -28.94
C ALA A 107 -12.94 -6.71 -30.26
N VAL A 108 -11.61 -6.64 -30.25
CA VAL A 108 -10.81 -6.31 -31.46
C VAL A 108 -10.89 -7.43 -32.50
N SER A 109 -10.78 -8.69 -32.08
CA SER A 109 -10.83 -9.84 -32.98
C SER A 109 -12.22 -10.03 -33.61
N LEU A 110 -13.29 -9.97 -32.81
CA LEU A 110 -14.65 -10.20 -33.31
C LEU A 110 -15.21 -8.99 -34.09
N GLY A 111 -14.88 -7.77 -33.66
CA GLY A 111 -15.25 -6.53 -34.35
C GLY A 111 -14.53 -6.37 -35.70
N GLY A 112 -13.23 -6.67 -35.77
CA GLY A 112 -12.46 -6.57 -37.02
C GLY A 112 -12.82 -7.61 -38.08
N PHE A 113 -13.15 -8.84 -37.66
CA PHE A 113 -13.46 -9.93 -38.59
C PHE A 113 -14.77 -9.71 -39.36
N SER A 114 -15.79 -9.14 -38.70
CA SER A 114 -17.08 -8.82 -39.32
C SER A 114 -16.99 -7.68 -40.35
N ALA A 115 -16.26 -6.61 -40.03
CA ALA A 115 -16.03 -5.49 -40.93
C ALA A 115 -15.20 -5.89 -42.16
N SER A 116 -14.13 -6.67 -41.97
CA SER A 116 -13.29 -7.17 -43.08
C SER A 116 -14.09 -8.05 -44.06
N ARG A 117 -14.97 -8.92 -43.54
CA ARG A 117 -15.84 -9.76 -44.37
C ARG A 117 -16.87 -8.94 -45.15
N ALA A 118 -17.43 -7.87 -44.56
CA ALA A 118 -18.35 -6.97 -45.24
C ALA A 118 -17.65 -6.18 -46.37
N TYR A 119 -16.43 -5.68 -46.10
CA TYR A 119 -15.61 -4.99 -47.10
C TYR A 119 -15.24 -5.90 -48.28
N GLN A 120 -14.83 -7.14 -48.02
CA GLN A 120 -14.54 -8.14 -49.06
C GLN A 120 -15.79 -8.46 -49.90
N ARG A 121 -16.98 -8.53 -49.30
CA ARG A 121 -18.24 -8.71 -50.04
C ARG A 121 -18.55 -7.50 -50.91
N GLN A 122 -18.38 -6.28 -50.41
CA GLN A 122 -18.55 -5.07 -51.22
C GLN A 122 -17.56 -5.02 -52.38
N LYS A 123 -16.29 -5.39 -52.14
CA LYS A 123 -15.27 -5.45 -53.18
C LYS A 123 -15.55 -6.51 -54.26
N ALA A 124 -16.17 -7.63 -53.88
CA ALA A 124 -16.59 -8.67 -54.83
C ALA A 124 -17.81 -8.26 -55.67
N VAL A 125 -18.76 -7.51 -55.10
CA VAL A 125 -19.97 -7.02 -55.80
C VAL A 125 -19.66 -5.80 -56.67
N CYS A 126 -18.84 -4.88 -56.17
CA CYS A 126 -18.30 -3.75 -56.92
C CYS A 126 -16.87 -4.07 -57.35
N SER A 127 -16.71 -5.03 -58.26
CA SER A 127 -15.48 -5.08 -59.06
C SER A 127 -15.50 -3.85 -59.96
N SER A 128 -14.86 -2.76 -59.53
CA SER A 128 -14.70 -1.54 -60.32
C SER A 128 -13.75 -1.82 -61.47
N GLN A 129 -14.22 -2.56 -62.47
CA GLN A 129 -13.58 -2.70 -63.76
C GLN A 129 -13.67 -1.33 -64.42
N ASN A 130 -12.59 -0.55 -64.31
CA ASN A 130 -12.51 0.80 -64.82
C ASN A 130 -12.28 0.74 -66.34
N PRO A 131 -13.26 1.10 -67.19
CA PRO A 131 -13.14 0.95 -68.64
C PRO A 131 -12.23 2.01 -69.29
N PHE A 132 -11.57 2.85 -68.50
CA PHE A 132 -10.73 3.97 -68.95
C PHE A 132 -9.28 3.92 -68.42
N LEU A 133 -8.90 2.86 -67.71
CA LEU A 133 -7.48 2.55 -67.48
C LEU A 133 -7.06 1.58 -68.60
N PRO A 134 -6.08 1.93 -69.46
CA PRO A 134 -5.62 1.08 -70.55
C PRO A 134 -4.97 -0.22 -70.06
#